data_AF-A0A3R9TD76-F1
#
_entry.id   AF-A0A3R9TD76-F1
#
_cell.length_a   1.000
_cell.length_b   1.000
_cell.length_c   1.000
_cell.angle_alpha   90.00
_cell.angle_beta   90.00
_cell.angle_gamma   90.00
#
_symmetry.space_group_name_H-M   'P 1'
#
loop_
_entity.id
_entity.type
_entity.pdbx_description
1 polymer ?
#
loop_
_entity_poly.entity_id
_entity_poly.type
_entity_poly.pdbx_seq_one_letter_code
_entity_poly.pdbx_strand_id
1 'polypeptide(L)'
;DYRRFRQQLADKKHVTILGDGLIGCEFANDLAAHGIKVTVIGLGKWAMERLIPEPLGHALQNALSQLGVEWKLQNSIRSIQSANGCYQLTLQDGQIIETDLVLSAVGLRPNIALAQEAGLETARGICTGLDHRSSDPSIFALGDCAEVNG
;
A
#
# COMPACT_ATOMS: atom_id res chain seq x y z
N ASP A 1 -9.69 4.89 6.12
CA ASP A 1 -10.38 4.36 7.31
C ASP A 1 -10.82 2.93 7.03
N TYR A 2 -10.31 1.97 7.82
CA TYR A 2 -10.63 0.53 7.69
C TYR A 2 -12.11 0.23 7.92
N ARG A 3 -12.81 0.96 8.81
CA ARG A 3 -14.24 0.72 9.08
C ARG A 3 -15.09 0.97 7.84
N ARG A 4 -14.80 2.07 7.12
CA ARG A 4 -15.46 2.39 5.85
C ARG A 4 -15.17 1.32 4.80
N PHE A 5 -13.91 0.90 4.67
CA PHE A 5 -13.55 -0.18 3.74
C PHE A 5 -14.32 -1.47 4.04
N ARG A 6 -14.34 -1.89 5.31
CA ARG A 6 -15.06 -3.09 5.76
C ARG A 6 -16.57 -3.01 5.51
N GLN A 7 -17.19 -1.85 5.71
CA GLN A 7 -18.61 -1.64 5.39
C GLN A 7 -18.89 -1.77 3.89
N GLN A 8 -17.99 -1.27 3.04
CA GLN A 8 -18.13 -1.36 1.59
C GLN A 8 -17.91 -2.78 1.06
N LEU A 9 -17.26 -3.65 1.84
CA LEU A 9 -16.85 -4.99 1.44
C LEU A 9 -17.99 -6.03 1.47
N ALA A 10 -19.10 -5.75 2.18
CA ALA A 10 -20.12 -6.74 2.55
C ALA A 10 -20.67 -7.58 1.36
N ASP A 11 -20.84 -6.96 0.20
CA ASP A 11 -21.39 -7.60 -1.02
C ASP A 11 -20.37 -7.72 -2.16
N LYS A 12 -19.08 -7.57 -1.85
CA LYS A 12 -18.01 -7.48 -2.85
C LYS A 12 -17.33 -8.83 -2.99
N LYS A 13 -17.06 -9.24 -4.23
CA LYS A 13 -16.49 -10.55 -4.56
C LYS A 13 -15.06 -10.44 -5.05
N HIS A 14 -14.66 -9.27 -5.56
CA HIS A 14 -13.31 -9.02 -6.04
C HIS A 14 -12.78 -7.67 -5.59
N VAL A 15 -11.59 -7.69 -5.00
CA VAL A 15 -10.82 -6.50 -4.65
C VAL A 15 -9.50 -6.50 -5.41
N THR A 16 -9.20 -5.40 -6.07
CA THR A 16 -7.86 -5.15 -6.61
C THR A 16 -7.06 -4.28 -5.66
N ILE A 17 -5.88 -4.75 -5.26
CA ILE A 17 -4.96 -4.07 -4.37
C ILE A 17 -3.83 -3.46 -5.21
N LEU A 18 -3.54 -2.19 -4.98
CA LEU A 18 -2.42 -1.47 -5.59
C LEU A 18 -1.27 -1.43 -4.58
N GLY A 19 -0.20 -2.15 -4.86
CA GLY A 19 0.97 -2.25 -4.00
C GLY A 19 1.22 -3.68 -3.55
N ASP A 20 2.42 -4.17 -3.86
CA ASP A 20 2.96 -5.48 -3.50
C ASP A 20 3.83 -5.46 -2.22
N GLY A 21 3.74 -4.37 -1.44
CA GLY A 21 4.42 -4.23 -0.16
C GLY A 21 3.74 -4.99 0.98
N LEU A 22 4.27 -4.81 2.20
CA LEU A 22 3.79 -5.48 3.41
C LEU A 22 2.27 -5.33 3.62
N ILE A 23 1.78 -4.09 3.63
CA ILE A 23 0.35 -3.80 3.82
C ILE A 23 -0.51 -4.44 2.72
N GLY A 24 -0.06 -4.39 1.46
CA GLY A 24 -0.77 -5.00 0.35
C GLY A 24 -0.88 -6.52 0.49
N CYS A 25 0.19 -7.17 0.95
CA CYS A 25 0.21 -8.62 1.21
C CYS A 25 -0.66 -9.01 2.40
N GLU A 26 -0.66 -8.23 3.49
CA GLU A 26 -1.52 -8.47 4.65
C GLU A 26 -3.01 -8.39 4.28
N PHE A 27 -3.42 -7.36 3.54
CA PHE A 27 -4.78 -7.26 3.04
C PHE A 27 -5.12 -8.37 2.04
N ALA A 28 -4.19 -8.74 1.16
CA ALA A 28 -4.40 -9.83 0.22
C ALA A 28 -4.67 -11.15 0.95
N ASN A 29 -3.89 -11.44 1.99
CA ASN A 29 -4.09 -12.61 2.84
C ASN A 29 -5.45 -12.58 3.56
N ASP A 30 -5.77 -11.48 4.25
CA ASP A 30 -7.03 -11.33 4.99
C ASP A 30 -8.25 -11.49 4.08
N LEU A 31 -8.26 -10.81 2.93
CA LEU A 31 -9.38 -10.87 1.98
C LEU A 31 -9.52 -12.26 1.35
N ALA A 32 -8.42 -12.84 0.88
CA ALA A 32 -8.44 -14.16 0.25
C ALA A 32 -8.86 -15.26 1.24
N ALA A 33 -8.41 -15.20 2.49
CA ALA A 33 -8.82 -16.12 3.54
C ALA A 33 -10.34 -16.06 3.84
N HIS A 34 -10.99 -14.93 3.56
CA HIS A 34 -12.44 -14.76 3.67
C HIS A 34 -13.19 -15.00 2.35
N GLY A 35 -12.55 -15.63 1.37
CA GLY A 35 -13.18 -16.05 0.11
C GLY A 35 -13.40 -14.93 -0.91
N ILE A 36 -12.80 -13.76 -0.70
CA ILE A 36 -12.84 -12.65 -1.67
C ILE A 36 -11.72 -12.87 -2.68
N LYS A 37 -12.04 -12.81 -3.97
CA LYS A 37 -11.03 -12.81 -5.03
C LYS A 37 -10.13 -11.59 -4.86
N VAL A 38 -8.82 -11.78 -4.92
CA VAL A 38 -7.86 -10.67 -4.83
C VAL A 38 -6.97 -10.64 -6.05
N THR A 39 -6.76 -9.45 -6.61
CA THR A 39 -5.67 -9.20 -7.57
C THR A 39 -4.73 -8.16 -6.99
N VAL A 40 -3.45 -8.46 -6.88
CA VAL A 40 -2.41 -7.52 -6.44
C VAL A 40 -1.64 -7.01 -7.66
N ILE A 41 -1.61 -5.70 -7.86
CA ILE A 41 -0.81 -5.03 -8.88
C ILE A 41 0.38 -4.36 -8.19
N GLY A 42 1.59 -4.62 -8.67
CA GLY A 42 2.80 -4.16 -8.02
C GLY A 42 3.94 -3.92 -9.00
N LEU A 43 4.87 -3.06 -8.60
CA LEU A 43 6.06 -2.73 -9.41
C LEU A 43 7.21 -3.70 -9.16
N GLY A 44 7.19 -4.43 -8.04
CA GLY A 44 8.26 -5.34 -7.68
C GLY A 44 8.36 -6.54 -8.60
N LYS A 45 9.53 -7.17 -8.61
CA LYS A 45 9.79 -8.46 -9.29
C LYS A 45 9.20 -9.65 -8.54
N TRP A 46 9.13 -9.53 -7.21
CA TRP A 46 8.50 -10.46 -6.28
C TRP A 46 7.80 -9.66 -5.17
N ALA A 47 6.90 -10.29 -4.41
CA ALA A 47 6.19 -9.61 -3.33
C ALA A 47 7.15 -9.13 -2.23
N MET A 48 6.95 -7.91 -1.74
CA MET A 48 7.77 -7.29 -0.71
C MET A 48 9.26 -7.17 -1.08
N GLU A 49 9.59 -6.95 -2.37
CA GLU A 49 10.99 -6.81 -2.86
C GLU A 49 11.86 -5.86 -2.05
N ARG A 50 11.28 -4.78 -1.51
CA ARG A 50 12.00 -3.78 -0.70
C ARG A 50 12.27 -4.21 0.75
N LEU A 51 11.68 -5.31 1.21
CA LEU A 51 11.72 -5.76 2.62
C LEU A 51 12.30 -7.16 2.78
N ILE A 52 12.12 -8.05 1.82
CA ILE A 52 12.56 -9.45 1.92
C ILE A 52 13.30 -9.92 0.65
N PRO A 53 14.28 -10.83 0.80
CA PRO A 53 15.00 -11.39 -0.33
C PRO A 53 14.11 -12.27 -1.21
N GLU A 54 14.50 -12.42 -2.47
CA GLU A 54 13.75 -13.11 -3.51
C GLU A 54 13.19 -14.50 -3.12
N PRO A 55 13.95 -15.42 -2.51
CA PRO A 55 13.39 -16.73 -2.16
C PRO A 55 12.22 -16.65 -1.18
N LEU A 56 12.24 -15.70 -0.24
CA LEU A 56 11.14 -15.47 0.70
C LEU A 56 9.96 -14.78 0.02
N GLY A 57 10.24 -13.86 -0.90
CA GLY A 57 9.23 -13.22 -1.75
C GLY A 57 8.41 -14.23 -2.54
N HIS A 58 9.08 -15.12 -3.27
CA HIS A 58 8.40 -16.18 -4.03
C HIS A 58 7.65 -17.17 -3.13
N ALA A 59 8.22 -17.53 -1.96
CA ALA A 59 7.53 -18.39 -1.00
C ALA A 59 6.22 -17.75 -0.50
N LEU A 60 6.24 -16.46 -0.15
CA LEU A 60 5.05 -15.70 0.23
C LEU A 60 4.05 -15.62 -0.92
N GLN A 61 4.50 -15.26 -2.13
CA GLN A 61 3.63 -15.18 -3.31
C GLN A 61 2.93 -16.50 -3.59
N ASN A 62 3.66 -17.61 -3.54
CA ASN A 62 3.10 -18.94 -3.76
C ASN A 62 2.06 -19.29 -2.70
N ALA A 63 2.35 -19.03 -1.41
CA ALA A 63 1.40 -19.26 -0.33
C ALA A 63 0.11 -18.45 -0.50
N LEU A 64 0.21 -17.16 -0.85
CA LEU A 64 -0.96 -16.31 -1.10
C LEU A 64 -1.69 -16.70 -2.40
N SER A 65 -0.97 -17.14 -3.43
CA SER A 65 -1.58 -17.65 -4.68
C SER A 65 -2.42 -18.90 -4.43
N GLN A 66 -2.00 -19.77 -3.50
CA GLN A 66 -2.79 -20.94 -3.09
C GLN A 66 -4.09 -20.56 -2.39
N LEU A 67 -4.17 -19.37 -1.79
CA LEU A 67 -5.41 -18.81 -1.24
C LEU A 67 -6.28 -18.11 -2.29
N GLY A 68 -5.82 -18.01 -3.54
CA GLY A 68 -6.56 -17.37 -4.64
C GLY A 68 -6.14 -15.93 -4.95
N VAL A 69 -5.00 -15.46 -4.43
CA VAL A 69 -4.43 -14.16 -4.80
C VAL A 69 -3.80 -14.24 -6.19
N GLU A 70 -4.26 -13.40 -7.12
CA GLU A 70 -3.66 -13.24 -8.44
C GLU A 70 -2.65 -12.10 -8.45
N TRP A 71 -1.48 -12.30 -9.06
CA TRP A 71 -0.41 -11.31 -9.11
C TRP A 71 -0.26 -10.69 -10.50
N LYS A 72 -0.18 -9.36 -10.54
CA LYS A 72 0.15 -8.53 -11.71
C LYS A 72 1.37 -7.68 -11.37
N LEU A 73 2.48 -8.37 -11.12
CA LEU A 73 3.78 -7.77 -10.81
C LEU A 73 4.45 -7.17 -12.03
N GLN A 74 5.46 -6.33 -11.79
CA GLN A 74 6.14 -5.51 -12.79
C GLN A 74 5.16 -4.74 -13.69
N ASN A 75 4.02 -4.33 -13.13
CA ASN A 75 2.97 -3.64 -13.86
C ASN A 75 2.34 -2.55 -12.97
N SER A 76 1.64 -1.62 -13.59
CA SER A 76 0.94 -0.55 -12.88
C SER A 76 -0.33 -0.17 -13.62
N ILE A 77 -1.16 0.63 -12.95
CA ILE A 77 -2.39 1.13 -13.52
C ILE A 77 -2.10 2.30 -14.45
N ARG A 78 -2.67 2.24 -15.65
CA ARG A 78 -2.78 3.36 -16.59
C ARG A 78 -4.02 4.21 -16.33
N SER A 79 -5.17 3.60 -16.07
CA SER A 79 -6.43 4.30 -15.78
C SER A 79 -7.39 3.47 -14.96
N ILE A 80 -8.24 4.15 -14.18
CA ILE A 80 -9.36 3.55 -13.43
C ILE A 80 -10.63 4.26 -13.88
N GLN A 81 -11.63 3.49 -14.31
CA GLN A 81 -12.95 3.97 -14.67
C GLN A 81 -13.99 3.32 -13.76
N SER A 82 -14.95 4.10 -13.28
CA SER A 82 -16.10 3.55 -12.54
C SER A 82 -17.25 3.34 -13.51
N ALA A 83 -17.84 2.15 -13.50
CA ALA A 83 -18.99 1.79 -14.31
C ALA A 83 -19.91 0.85 -13.54
N ASN A 84 -21.21 1.17 -13.47
CA ASN A 84 -22.26 0.30 -12.93
C ASN A 84 -22.00 -0.28 -11.53
N GLY A 85 -21.33 0.48 -10.64
CA GLY A 85 -21.04 0.03 -9.27
C GLY A 85 -19.79 -0.84 -9.10
N CYS A 86 -19.03 -1.03 -10.19
CA CYS A 86 -17.72 -1.67 -10.22
C CYS A 86 -16.67 -0.70 -10.81
N TYR A 87 -15.43 -1.17 -10.88
CA TYR A 87 -14.30 -0.49 -11.48
C TYR A 87 -13.70 -1.32 -12.61
N GLN A 88 -13.35 -0.64 -13.70
CA GLN A 88 -12.53 -1.18 -14.77
C GLN A 88 -11.16 -0.52 -14.73
N LEU A 89 -10.12 -1.33 -14.57
CA LEU A 89 -8.73 -0.91 -14.47
C LEU A 89 -8.04 -1.30 -15.78
N THR A 90 -7.37 -0.34 -16.42
CA THR A 90 -6.47 -0.61 -17.53
C THR A 90 -5.05 -0.54 -17.04
N LEU A 91 -4.27 -1.60 -17.26
CA LEU A 91 -2.86 -1.66 -16.91
C LEU A 91 -1.98 -1.05 -18.01
N GLN A 92 -0.71 -0.79 -17.70
CA GLN A 92 0.23 -0.20 -18.67
C GLN A 92 0.46 -1.08 -19.89
N ASP A 93 0.40 -2.40 -19.72
CA ASP A 93 0.51 -3.39 -20.81
C ASP A 93 -0.81 -3.58 -21.60
N GLY A 94 -1.86 -2.82 -21.27
CA GLY A 94 -3.16 -2.88 -21.92
C GLY A 94 -4.11 -3.95 -21.39
N GLN A 95 -3.70 -4.77 -20.42
CA GLN A 95 -4.64 -5.69 -19.75
C GLN A 95 -5.76 -4.92 -19.06
N ILE A 96 -6.94 -5.51 -19.04
CA ILE A 96 -8.13 -4.95 -18.38
C ILE A 96 -8.52 -5.85 -17.22
N ILE A 97 -8.77 -5.25 -16.06
CA ILE A 97 -9.25 -5.92 -14.85
C ILE A 97 -10.55 -5.25 -14.44
N GLU A 98 -11.64 -6.01 -14.35
CA GLU A 98 -12.86 -5.59 -13.70
C GLU A 98 -12.81 -6.01 -12.24
N THR A 99 -13.23 -5.14 -11.32
CA THR A 99 -13.17 -5.39 -9.88
C THR A 99 -14.24 -4.59 -9.14
N ASP A 100 -14.69 -5.04 -7.99
CA ASP A 100 -15.77 -4.35 -7.28
C ASP A 100 -15.25 -3.19 -6.41
N LEU A 101 -14.01 -3.31 -5.93
CA LEU A 101 -13.32 -2.29 -5.14
C LEU A 101 -11.83 -2.24 -5.49
N VAL A 102 -11.25 -1.05 -5.36
CA VAL A 102 -9.81 -0.83 -5.46
C VAL A 102 -9.27 -0.36 -4.11
N LEU A 103 -8.27 -1.05 -3.57
CA LEU A 103 -7.56 -0.68 -2.35
C LEU A 103 -6.17 -0.15 -2.70
N SER A 104 -5.89 1.11 -2.35
CA SER A 104 -4.54 1.68 -2.51
C SER A 104 -3.68 1.36 -1.28
N ALA A 105 -2.63 0.57 -1.50
CA ALA A 105 -1.62 0.16 -0.52
C ALA A 105 -0.18 0.40 -1.05
N VAL A 106 -0.01 1.44 -1.89
CA VAL A 106 1.24 1.70 -2.63
C VAL A 106 2.41 2.19 -1.76
N GLY A 107 2.15 2.55 -0.51
CA GLY A 107 3.15 2.99 0.45
C GLY A 107 2.65 4.11 1.36
N LEU A 108 3.49 4.45 2.34
CA LEU A 108 3.25 5.55 3.28
C LEU A 108 4.30 6.65 3.05
N ARG A 109 3.87 7.89 3.26
CA ARG A 109 4.74 9.07 3.25
C ARG A 109 4.53 9.82 4.56
N PRO A 110 5.62 10.24 5.25
CA PRO A 110 5.51 11.09 6.43
C PRO A 110 4.68 12.35 6.14
N ASN A 111 3.77 12.68 7.06
CA ASN A 111 2.97 13.91 6.97
C ASN A 111 3.73 15.06 7.64
N ILE A 112 4.41 15.87 6.82
CA ILE A 112 5.33 16.92 7.29
C ILE A 112 4.84 18.34 6.99
N ALA A 113 3.66 18.51 6.39
CA ALA A 113 3.18 19.82 5.91
C ALA A 113 3.12 20.86 7.04
N LEU A 114 2.57 20.49 8.20
CA LEU A 114 2.49 21.38 9.36
C LEU A 114 3.87 21.78 9.89
N ALA A 115 4.83 20.85 9.90
CA ALA A 115 6.20 21.12 10.34
C ALA A 115 6.92 22.09 9.40
N GLN A 116 6.72 21.92 8.08
CA GLN A 116 7.24 22.82 7.05
C GLN A 116 6.65 24.22 7.18
N GLU A 117 5.32 24.34 7.36
CA GLU A 117 4.64 25.62 7.58
C GLU A 117 5.10 26.31 8.87
N ALA A 118 5.42 25.54 9.91
CA ALA A 118 5.97 26.03 11.16
C ALA A 118 7.47 26.40 11.08
N GLY A 119 8.13 26.19 9.95
CA GLY A 119 9.55 26.49 9.76
C GLY A 119 10.51 25.49 10.41
N LEU A 120 10.04 24.28 10.72
CA LEU A 120 10.90 23.20 11.22
C LEU A 120 11.74 22.60 10.10
N GLU A 121 12.91 22.08 10.45
CA GLU A 121 13.75 21.31 9.53
C GLU A 121 13.05 19.98 9.15
N THR A 122 12.94 19.72 7.85
CA THR A 122 12.29 18.49 7.32
C THR A 122 13.04 17.98 6.10
N ALA A 123 13.08 16.66 5.91
CA ALA A 123 13.56 15.99 4.70
C ALA A 123 12.53 14.95 4.22
N ARG A 124 12.77 13.65 4.41
CA ARG A 124 11.75 12.62 4.21
C ARG A 124 10.67 12.71 5.30
N GLY A 125 11.07 13.01 6.54
CA GLY A 125 10.25 13.26 7.72
C GLY A 125 10.60 14.59 8.41
N ILE A 126 10.08 14.78 9.62
CA ILE A 126 10.48 15.88 10.51
C ILE A 126 11.84 15.52 11.10
N CYS A 127 12.87 16.31 10.83
CA CYS A 127 14.21 16.02 11.27
C CYS A 127 14.30 16.15 12.79
N THR A 128 14.85 15.12 13.44
CA THR A 128 15.02 15.09 14.90
C THR A 128 16.35 14.49 15.30
N GLY A 129 16.83 14.84 16.50
CA GLY A 129 17.92 14.10 17.15
C GLY A 129 17.44 12.78 17.76
N LEU A 130 18.38 12.01 18.33
CA LEU A 130 18.05 10.80 19.11
C LEU A 130 17.16 11.06 20.33
N ASP A 131 17.11 12.30 20.81
CA ASP A 131 16.20 12.76 21.88
C ASP A 131 14.83 13.19 21.35
N HIS A 132 14.54 12.94 20.07
CA HIS A 132 13.30 13.29 19.36
C HIS A 132 13.01 14.78 19.21
N ARG A 133 13.97 15.65 19.56
CA ARG A 133 13.83 17.10 19.45
C ARG A 133 14.00 17.55 18.02
N SER A 134 13.13 18.43 17.55
CA SER A 134 13.22 19.07 16.23
C SER A 134 14.22 20.24 16.24
N SER A 135 14.27 21.01 15.15
CA SER A 135 15.04 22.25 15.08
C SER A 135 14.55 23.33 16.04
N ASP A 136 13.29 23.28 16.50
CA ASP A 136 12.81 24.08 17.62
C ASP A 136 12.97 23.28 18.93
N PRO A 137 13.66 23.83 19.95
CA PRO A 137 13.96 23.10 21.18
C PRO A 137 12.72 22.75 22.03
N SER A 138 11.58 23.36 21.76
CA SER A 138 10.31 23.11 22.45
C SER A 138 9.41 22.11 21.71
N ILE A 139 9.77 21.72 20.49
CA ILE A 139 8.96 20.86 19.62
C ILE A 139 9.68 19.53 19.36
N PHE A 140 8.94 18.45 19.50
CA PHE A 140 9.43 17.08 19.35
C PHE A 140 8.58 16.31 18.34
N ALA A 141 9.17 15.32 17.67
CA ALA A 141 8.46 14.43 16.74
C ALA A 141 8.87 12.96 16.95
N LEU A 142 7.92 12.05 16.83
CA LEU A 142 8.12 10.60 16.96
C LEU A 142 7.18 9.81 16.05
N GLY A 143 7.54 8.55 15.78
CA GLY A 143 6.76 7.66 14.91
C GLY A 143 6.93 7.98 13.42
N ASP A 144 5.95 7.59 12.59
CA ASP A 144 6.04 7.63 11.12
C ASP A 144 6.31 9.02 10.52
N CYS A 145 6.02 10.10 11.25
CA CYS A 145 6.30 11.46 10.78
C CYS A 145 7.76 11.89 11.01
N ALA A 146 8.50 11.22 11.90
CA ALA A 146 9.83 11.60 12.33
C ALA A 146 10.92 10.94 11.48
N GLU A 147 11.98 11.70 11.24
CA GLU A 147 13.23 11.25 10.64
C GLU A 147 14.35 11.49 11.67
N VAL A 148 14.85 10.41 12.24
CA VAL A 148 15.77 10.44 13.39
C VAL A 148 17.21 10.40 12.89
N ASN A 149 17.98 11.43 13.24
CA ASN A 149 19.32 11.76 12.74
C ASN A 149 19.36 12.28 11.29
N GLY A 150 18.28 12.93 10.85
CA GLY A 150 18.10 13.32 9.44
C GLY A 150 17.98 12.09 8.55
#